data_AF-A0A9D7GK83-F1
#
_entry.id   AF-A0A9D7GK83-F1
#
_cell.length_a   1.000
_cell.length_b   1.000
_cell.length_c   1.000
_cell.angle_alpha   90.00
_cell.angle_beta   90.00
_cell.angle_gamma   90.00
#
_symmetry.space_group_name_H-M   'P 1'
#
loop_
_entity.id
_entity.type
_entity.pdbx_description
1 polymer ?
#
loop_
_entity_poly.entity_id
_entity_poly.type
_entity_poly.pdbx_seq_one_letter_code
_entity_poly.pdbx_strand_id
1 'polypeptide(L)'
;MKSVLFIFVLFIQLEAMAQNSSSYSSLIKGARGAYETKDYTASAHLFSEAFKAANDKAPVNDRYDAACSWALSGVADSSFVQLFRIAEKGNYTNLNHISTDTDLSSLYNDERWKKVIDIVTANKVRMEANYDKALVALLDTVFQDDQKYRKELKAIEEKYGYESEEMRNHWNIIHEKDSINLIKVSTILDERGWLSADIIGNQGNNTLFLVIQHSDLPTQEKYLPMMREAVKKGNAKANSLALLEDRVALRRGGKQIYGSQVTRDSETNEYYVLPLIDPANVDTRRAEVGLGPLSDYISNWGMTWNAEEYMRKLPEYEAKQKK
;
A
#
# COMPACT_ATOMS: atom_id res chain seq x y z
N MET A 1 24.31 -42.85 -2.19
CA MET A 1 23.11 -42.53 -1.37
C MET A 1 23.44 -41.47 -0.31
N LYS A 2 23.68 -40.21 -0.69
CA LYS A 2 23.79 -39.10 0.28
C LYS A 2 23.18 -37.77 -0.21
N SER A 3 22.58 -37.73 -1.41
CA SER A 3 22.02 -36.51 -2.00
C SER A 3 20.48 -36.45 -2.05
N VAL A 4 19.78 -37.51 -1.60
CA VAL A 4 18.30 -37.54 -1.57
C VAL A 4 17.75 -36.93 -0.28
N LEU A 5 18.52 -36.96 0.82
CA LEU A 5 18.08 -36.45 2.12
C LEU A 5 17.99 -34.91 2.17
N PHE A 6 18.82 -34.20 1.39
CA PHE A 6 18.88 -32.73 1.41
C PHE A 6 17.70 -32.09 0.65
N ILE A 7 17.22 -32.74 -0.41
CA ILE A 7 16.06 -32.26 -1.19
C ILE A 7 14.75 -32.51 -0.42
N PHE A 8 14.66 -33.63 0.31
CA PHE A 8 13.48 -33.94 1.13
C PHE A 8 13.34 -33.01 2.35
N VAL A 9 14.45 -32.63 3.00
CA VAL A 9 14.43 -31.66 4.11
C VAL A 9 14.05 -30.26 3.62
N LEU A 10 14.48 -29.85 2.43
CA LEU A 10 14.11 -28.56 1.83
C LEU A 10 12.61 -28.51 1.48
N PHE A 11 12.04 -29.61 0.96
CA PHE A 11 10.62 -29.72 0.64
C PHE A 11 9.73 -29.66 1.90
N ILE A 12 10.11 -30.37 2.97
CA ILE A 12 9.35 -30.35 4.24
C ILE A 12 9.37 -28.94 4.89
N GLN A 13 10.49 -28.22 4.78
CA GLN A 13 10.57 -26.84 5.31
C GLN A 13 9.72 -25.85 4.52
N LEU A 14 9.61 -26.03 3.19
CA LEU A 14 8.75 -25.22 2.34
C LEU A 14 7.26 -25.46 2.61
N GLU A 15 6.85 -26.72 2.78
CA GLU A 15 5.47 -27.07 3.14
C GLU A 15 5.08 -26.56 4.52
N ALA A 16 5.96 -26.68 5.53
CA ALA A 16 5.70 -26.17 6.87
C ALA A 16 5.58 -24.63 6.89
N MET A 17 6.43 -23.92 6.13
CA MET A 17 6.34 -22.45 5.99
C MET A 17 5.05 -22.02 5.28
N ALA A 18 4.66 -22.73 4.22
CA ALA A 18 3.43 -22.45 3.47
C ALA A 18 2.17 -22.72 4.31
N GLN A 19 2.13 -23.83 5.06
CA GLN A 19 1.01 -24.17 5.95
C GLN A 19 0.85 -23.18 7.09
N ASN A 20 1.97 -22.71 7.65
CA ASN A 20 1.94 -21.73 8.74
C ASN A 20 1.53 -20.33 8.26
N SER A 21 1.97 -19.92 7.07
CA SER A 21 1.54 -18.67 6.42
C SER A 21 0.06 -18.70 6.02
N SER A 22 -0.44 -19.85 5.55
CA SER A 22 -1.87 -20.04 5.21
C SER A 22 -2.75 -19.96 6.46
N SER A 23 -2.33 -20.59 7.56
CA SER A 23 -3.02 -20.52 8.85
C SER A 23 -3.05 -19.10 9.41
N TYR A 24 -1.92 -18.37 9.35
CA TYR A 24 -1.86 -16.96 9.77
C TYR A 24 -2.85 -16.09 9.01
N SER A 25 -2.79 -16.12 7.67
CA SER A 25 -3.64 -15.29 6.81
C SER A 25 -5.13 -15.54 7.06
N SER A 26 -5.53 -16.80 7.20
CA SER A 26 -6.92 -17.16 7.51
C SER A 26 -7.38 -16.62 8.87
N LEU A 27 -6.52 -16.70 9.90
CA LEU A 27 -6.83 -16.20 11.23
C LEU A 27 -6.93 -14.67 11.25
N ILE A 28 -6.04 -13.96 10.56
CA ILE A 28 -6.11 -12.50 10.42
C ILE A 28 -7.40 -12.07 9.69
N LYS A 29 -7.77 -12.77 8.61
CA LYS A 29 -9.04 -12.51 7.91
C LYS A 29 -10.23 -12.68 8.84
N GLY A 30 -10.25 -13.76 9.63
CA GLY A 30 -11.28 -13.98 10.64
C GLY A 30 -11.30 -12.88 11.71
N ALA A 31 -10.13 -12.48 12.21
CA ALA A 31 -10.00 -11.44 13.23
C ALA A 31 -10.55 -10.08 12.76
N ARG A 32 -10.25 -9.70 11.51
CA ARG A 32 -10.78 -8.47 10.87
C ARG A 32 -12.28 -8.57 10.63
N GLY A 33 -12.78 -9.72 10.17
CA GLY A 33 -14.22 -9.94 10.02
C GLY A 33 -14.98 -9.83 11.34
N ALA A 34 -14.45 -10.40 12.43
CA ALA A 34 -15.03 -10.26 13.76
C ALA A 34 -14.98 -8.80 14.27
N TYR A 35 -13.92 -8.06 13.93
CA TYR A 35 -13.81 -6.63 14.23
C TYR A 35 -14.92 -5.83 13.55
N GLU A 36 -15.15 -6.07 12.26
CA GLU A 36 -16.19 -5.41 11.47
C GLU A 36 -17.59 -5.68 12.03
N THR A 37 -17.84 -6.89 12.56
CA THR A 37 -19.11 -7.22 13.24
C THR A 37 -19.16 -6.81 14.71
N LYS A 38 -18.14 -6.07 15.20
CA LYS A 38 -17.99 -5.58 16.58
C LYS A 38 -17.91 -6.69 17.64
N ASP A 39 -17.56 -7.91 17.24
CA ASP A 39 -17.20 -8.98 18.15
C ASP A 39 -15.71 -8.85 18.50
N TYR A 40 -15.40 -7.82 19.29
CA TYR A 40 -14.01 -7.46 19.60
C TYR A 40 -13.31 -8.53 20.43
N THR A 41 -14.05 -9.28 21.26
CA THR A 41 -13.51 -10.43 21.99
C THR A 41 -13.05 -11.52 21.03
N ALA A 42 -13.92 -11.96 20.10
CA ALA A 42 -13.51 -12.96 19.11
C ALA A 42 -12.37 -12.45 18.22
N SER A 43 -12.43 -11.18 17.80
CA SER A 43 -11.36 -10.53 17.03
C SER A 43 -10.00 -10.61 17.75
N ALA A 44 -9.96 -10.23 19.03
CA ALA A 44 -8.73 -10.21 19.81
C ALA A 44 -8.14 -11.61 20.04
N HIS A 45 -9.00 -12.61 20.25
CA HIS A 45 -8.58 -14.01 20.36
C HIS A 45 -8.02 -14.56 19.04
N LEU A 46 -8.69 -14.29 17.91
CA LEU A 46 -8.22 -14.70 16.59
C LEU A 46 -6.87 -14.07 16.23
N PHE A 47 -6.64 -12.79 16.56
CA PHE A 47 -5.32 -12.18 16.43
C PHE A 47 -4.27 -12.90 17.29
N SER A 48 -4.61 -13.25 18.52
CA SER A 48 -3.70 -13.95 19.43
C SER A 48 -3.32 -15.35 18.90
N GLU A 49 -4.29 -16.07 18.33
CA GLU A 49 -4.07 -17.34 17.65
C GLU A 49 -3.20 -17.17 16.40
N ALA A 50 -3.44 -16.12 15.61
CA ALA A 50 -2.61 -15.79 14.45
C ALA A 50 -1.16 -15.57 14.87
N PHE A 51 -0.93 -14.76 15.91
CA PHE A 51 0.42 -14.47 16.39
C PHE A 51 1.12 -15.73 16.91
N LYS A 52 0.38 -16.63 17.57
CA LYS A 52 0.91 -17.93 17.99
C LYS A 52 1.31 -18.79 16.79
N ALA A 53 0.48 -18.88 15.76
CA ALA A 53 0.81 -19.59 14.52
C ALA A 53 2.09 -19.01 13.88
N ALA A 54 2.23 -17.69 13.85
CA ALA A 54 3.43 -17.02 13.32
C ALA A 54 4.67 -17.07 14.24
N ASN A 55 4.70 -17.91 15.29
CA ASN A 55 5.78 -17.94 16.29
C ASN A 55 6.09 -16.54 16.86
N ASP A 56 5.03 -15.79 17.12
CA ASP A 56 5.06 -14.42 17.61
C ASP A 56 5.78 -13.42 16.68
N LYS A 57 5.92 -13.74 15.39
CA LYS A 57 6.47 -12.85 14.35
C LYS A 57 5.34 -12.24 13.53
N ALA A 58 4.54 -11.40 14.18
CA ALA A 58 3.45 -10.67 13.53
C ALA A 58 3.88 -9.25 13.11
N PRO A 59 3.39 -8.72 11.98
CA PRO A 59 3.57 -7.34 11.57
C PRO A 59 3.07 -6.34 12.62
N VAL A 60 3.68 -5.16 12.64
CA VAL A 60 3.31 -4.08 13.57
C VAL A 60 1.84 -3.67 13.41
N ASN A 61 1.30 -3.61 12.19
CA ASN A 61 -0.08 -3.24 11.95
C ASN A 61 -1.06 -4.26 12.54
N ASP A 62 -0.85 -5.56 12.31
CA ASP A 62 -1.74 -6.59 12.88
C ASP A 62 -1.70 -6.56 14.41
N ARG A 63 -0.53 -6.27 15.01
CA ARG A 63 -0.41 -6.08 16.47
C ARG A 63 -1.13 -4.85 16.97
N TYR A 64 -1.11 -3.76 16.21
CA TYR A 64 -1.86 -2.55 16.52
C TYR A 64 -3.36 -2.83 16.49
N ASP A 65 -3.86 -3.48 15.43
CA ASP A 65 -5.27 -3.89 15.31
C ASP A 65 -5.70 -4.78 16.49
N ALA A 66 -4.84 -5.75 16.87
CA ALA A 66 -5.08 -6.58 18.04
C ALA A 66 -5.13 -5.79 19.35
N ALA A 67 -4.31 -4.73 19.49
CA ALA A 67 -4.36 -3.84 20.64
C ALA A 67 -5.70 -3.12 20.73
N CYS A 68 -6.23 -2.64 19.60
CA CYS A 68 -7.55 -2.03 19.50
C CYS A 68 -8.65 -3.03 19.86
N SER A 69 -8.63 -4.25 19.30
CA SER A 69 -9.60 -5.30 19.64
C SER A 69 -9.61 -5.60 21.14
N TRP A 70 -8.44 -5.73 21.78
CA TRP A 70 -8.34 -5.95 23.23
C TRP A 70 -8.84 -4.77 24.07
N ALA A 71 -8.55 -3.53 23.64
CA ALA A 71 -9.01 -2.34 24.34
C ALA A 71 -10.54 -2.20 24.27
N LEU A 72 -11.12 -2.44 23.09
CA LEU A 72 -12.56 -2.44 22.85
C LEU A 72 -13.30 -3.60 23.54
N SER A 73 -12.62 -4.75 23.73
CA SER A 73 -13.16 -5.86 24.52
C SER A 73 -13.02 -5.68 26.03
N GLY A 74 -12.46 -4.55 26.49
CA GLY A 74 -12.29 -4.24 27.92
C GLY A 74 -11.12 -4.95 28.61
N VAL A 75 -10.18 -5.54 27.85
CA VAL A 75 -9.03 -6.29 28.39
C VAL A 75 -7.75 -5.45 28.21
N ALA A 76 -7.58 -4.46 29.08
CA ALA A 76 -6.49 -3.49 29.00
C ALA A 76 -5.09 -4.15 29.01
N ASP A 77 -4.88 -5.18 29.82
CA ASP A 77 -3.58 -5.84 29.95
C ASP A 77 -3.09 -6.44 28.63
N SER A 78 -3.95 -7.18 27.94
CA SER A 78 -3.64 -7.77 26.64
C SER A 78 -3.41 -6.71 25.57
N SER A 79 -4.15 -5.59 25.63
CA SER A 79 -3.92 -4.45 24.74
C SER A 79 -2.53 -3.86 24.97
N PHE A 80 -2.17 -3.56 26.23
CA PHE A 80 -0.86 -3.04 26.57
C PHE A 80 0.30 -3.96 26.19
N VAL A 81 0.12 -5.29 26.29
CA VAL A 81 1.13 -6.24 25.78
C VAL A 81 1.42 -5.99 24.31
N GLN A 82 0.41 -5.76 23.48
CA GLN A 82 0.63 -5.47 22.06
C GLN A 82 1.18 -4.05 21.83
N LEU A 83 0.69 -3.05 22.57
CA LEU A 83 1.18 -1.67 22.47
C LEU A 83 2.67 -1.54 22.82
N PHE A 84 3.12 -2.17 23.91
CA PHE A 84 4.55 -2.19 24.25
C PHE A 84 5.37 -2.95 23.21
N ARG A 85 4.85 -4.06 22.66
CA ARG A 85 5.56 -4.78 21.59
C ARG A 85 5.77 -3.91 20.36
N ILE A 86 4.77 -3.18 19.90
CA ILE A 86 4.93 -2.29 18.74
C ILE A 86 5.80 -1.08 19.06
N ALA A 87 5.72 -0.52 20.27
CA ALA A 87 6.50 0.63 20.68
C ALA A 87 8.00 0.25 20.84
N GLU A 88 8.31 -0.81 21.57
CA GLU A 88 9.68 -1.18 21.94
C GLU A 88 10.38 -1.99 20.85
N LYS A 89 9.71 -2.99 20.27
CA LYS A 89 10.31 -3.90 19.30
C LYS A 89 9.97 -3.52 17.86
N GLY A 90 8.76 -3.00 17.65
CA GLY A 90 8.28 -2.56 16.35
C GLY A 90 8.78 -1.18 15.92
N ASN A 91 9.39 -0.42 16.84
CA ASN A 91 9.77 0.99 16.62
C ASN A 91 8.61 1.84 16.07
N TYR A 92 7.38 1.61 16.51
CA TYR A 92 6.22 2.35 16.03
C TYR A 92 6.40 3.86 16.25
N THR A 93 6.13 4.67 15.21
CA THR A 93 6.42 6.12 15.18
C THR A 93 5.21 7.01 14.92
N ASN A 94 4.05 6.44 14.55
CA ASN A 94 2.87 7.22 14.19
C ASN A 94 2.11 7.70 15.44
N LEU A 95 2.72 8.69 16.12
CA LEU A 95 2.21 9.29 17.35
C LEU A 95 0.80 9.87 17.17
N ASN A 96 0.54 10.54 16.04
CA ASN A 96 -0.78 11.13 15.77
C ASN A 96 -1.85 10.03 15.80
N HIS A 97 -1.67 8.96 15.01
CA HIS A 97 -2.63 7.86 14.93
C HIS A 97 -2.95 7.26 16.30
N ILE A 98 -1.94 6.81 17.05
CA ILE A 98 -2.15 6.17 18.35
C ILE A 98 -2.78 7.12 19.38
N SER A 99 -2.52 8.42 19.30
CA SER A 99 -3.04 9.42 20.26
C SER A 99 -4.46 9.90 19.96
N THR A 100 -4.95 9.70 18.74
CA THR A 100 -6.29 10.14 18.30
C THR A 100 -7.25 8.98 18.06
N ASP A 101 -6.74 7.75 18.03
CA ASP A 101 -7.54 6.55 17.80
C ASP A 101 -8.50 6.28 18.96
N THR A 102 -9.79 6.36 18.67
CA THR A 102 -10.85 6.21 19.68
C THR A 102 -10.93 4.79 20.23
N ASP A 103 -10.44 3.80 19.52
CA ASP A 103 -10.49 2.40 19.95
C ASP A 103 -9.59 2.13 21.16
N LEU A 104 -8.60 3.01 21.39
CA LEU A 104 -7.68 2.96 22.53
C LEU A 104 -8.08 3.93 23.66
N SER A 105 -9.17 4.69 23.51
CA SER A 105 -9.58 5.74 24.45
C SER A 105 -9.81 5.24 25.88
N SER A 106 -10.23 3.98 26.05
CA SER A 106 -10.39 3.33 27.36
C SER A 106 -9.08 3.21 28.15
N LEU A 107 -7.93 3.31 27.47
CA LEU A 107 -6.60 3.16 28.06
C LEU A 107 -5.98 4.48 28.53
N TYR A 108 -6.52 5.64 28.13
CA TYR A 108 -5.85 6.93 28.26
C TYR A 108 -5.52 7.33 29.70
N ASN A 109 -6.32 6.86 30.67
CA ASN A 109 -6.12 7.15 32.09
C ASN A 109 -5.23 6.13 32.81
N ASP A 110 -4.78 5.06 32.13
CA ASP A 110 -3.87 4.06 32.69
C ASP A 110 -2.42 4.59 32.67
N GLU A 111 -1.66 4.37 33.73
CA GLU A 111 -0.26 4.84 33.81
C GLU A 111 0.65 4.27 32.72
N ARG A 112 0.33 3.08 32.20
CA ARG A 112 1.05 2.43 31.11
C ARG A 112 0.88 3.14 29.78
N TRP A 113 -0.24 3.84 29.59
CA TRP A 113 -0.50 4.64 28.40
C TRP A 113 0.57 5.71 28.21
N LYS A 114 0.86 6.46 29.27
CA LYS A 114 1.93 7.46 29.26
C LYS A 114 3.29 6.84 28.87
N LYS A 115 3.62 5.66 29.40
CA LYS A 115 4.85 4.95 29.06
C LYS A 115 4.92 4.57 27.58
N VAL A 116 3.83 4.03 27.01
CA VAL A 116 3.75 3.72 25.57
C VAL A 116 3.94 4.98 24.73
N ILE A 117 3.25 6.07 25.06
CA ILE A 117 3.33 7.34 24.33
C ILE A 117 4.74 7.95 24.41
N ASP A 118 5.38 7.90 25.58
CA ASP A 118 6.75 8.38 25.75
C ASP A 118 7.73 7.59 24.83
N ILE A 119 7.57 6.27 24.71
CA ILE A 119 8.37 5.42 23.80
C ILE A 119 8.10 5.75 22.33
N VAL A 120 6.83 5.83 21.92
CA VAL A 120 6.45 6.16 20.53
C VAL A 120 6.94 7.55 20.14
N THR A 121 6.88 8.52 21.06
CA THR A 121 7.42 9.87 20.87
C THR A 121 8.93 9.82 20.66
N ALA A 122 9.67 9.07 21.50
CA ALA A 122 11.11 8.91 21.34
C ALA A 122 11.47 8.20 20.02
N ASN A 123 10.69 7.20 19.59
CA ASN A 123 10.88 6.54 18.30
C ASN A 123 10.68 7.51 17.14
N LYS A 124 9.63 8.33 17.17
CA LYS A 124 9.39 9.37 16.17
C LYS A 124 10.55 10.36 16.11
N VAL A 125 10.99 10.89 17.24
CA VAL A 125 12.13 11.82 17.30
C VAL A 125 13.40 11.18 16.73
N ARG A 126 13.67 9.90 17.05
CA ARG A 126 14.84 9.18 16.52
C ARG A 126 14.76 8.97 15.00
N MET A 127 13.59 8.58 14.49
CA MET A 127 13.37 8.41 13.04
C MET A 127 13.55 9.74 12.30
N GLU A 128 13.03 10.83 12.85
CA GLU A 128 13.03 12.16 12.23
C GLU A 128 14.33 12.93 12.47
N ALA A 129 15.30 12.35 13.19
CA ALA A 129 16.56 13.02 13.53
C ALA A 129 17.37 13.43 12.30
N ASN A 130 17.30 12.62 11.24
CA ASN A 130 18.04 12.84 9.98
C ASN A 130 17.19 13.48 8.89
N TYR A 131 15.96 13.90 9.20
CA TYR A 131 15.08 14.47 8.19
C TYR A 131 15.61 15.82 7.71
N ASP A 132 15.63 15.98 6.40
CA ASP A 132 15.73 17.29 5.77
C ASP A 132 14.36 17.98 5.92
N LYS A 133 14.16 18.66 7.06
CA LYS A 133 12.84 19.22 7.45
C LYS A 133 12.27 20.18 6.40
N ALA A 134 13.13 20.94 5.73
CA ALA A 134 12.71 21.87 4.68
C ALA A 134 12.20 21.09 3.47
N LEU A 135 12.92 20.05 3.05
CA LEU A 135 12.50 19.19 1.95
C LEU A 135 11.24 18.38 2.29
N VAL A 136 11.12 17.89 3.53
CA VAL A 136 9.89 17.21 4.01
C VAL A 136 8.70 18.16 3.89
N ALA A 137 8.79 19.38 4.40
CA ALA A 137 7.70 20.36 4.30
C ALA A 137 7.34 20.73 2.85
N LEU A 138 8.34 20.82 1.97
CA LEU A 138 8.13 21.02 0.54
C LEU A 138 7.36 19.84 -0.08
N LEU A 139 7.79 18.61 0.17
CA LEU A 139 7.16 17.41 -0.36
C LEU A 139 5.75 17.20 0.22
N ASP A 140 5.52 17.55 1.49
CA ASP A 140 4.17 17.52 2.07
C ASP A 140 3.23 18.49 1.35
N THR A 141 3.72 19.69 0.98
CA THR A 141 2.95 20.66 0.19
C THR A 141 2.67 20.12 -1.22
N VAL A 142 3.68 19.54 -1.87
CA VAL A 142 3.52 18.90 -3.19
C VAL A 142 2.49 17.78 -3.15
N PHE A 143 2.52 16.94 -2.10
CA PHE A 143 1.53 15.88 -1.89
C PHE A 143 0.12 16.42 -1.75
N GLN A 144 -0.06 17.48 -0.96
CA GLN A 144 -1.37 18.12 -0.79
C GLN A 144 -1.88 18.68 -2.12
N ASP A 145 -1.03 19.39 -2.87
CA ASP A 145 -1.37 19.95 -4.19
C ASP A 145 -1.72 18.86 -5.21
N ASP A 146 -0.99 17.74 -5.20
CA ASP A 146 -1.22 16.58 -6.08
C ASP A 146 -2.52 15.84 -5.75
N GLN A 147 -2.83 15.64 -4.46
CA GLN A 147 -3.94 14.78 -4.05
C GLN A 147 -5.27 15.50 -3.84
N LYS A 148 -5.26 16.80 -3.50
CA LYS A 148 -6.48 17.55 -3.15
C LYS A 148 -7.55 17.44 -4.24
N TYR A 149 -7.23 17.85 -5.45
CA TYR A 149 -8.19 17.90 -6.55
C TYR A 149 -8.60 16.50 -7.02
N ARG A 150 -7.70 15.52 -6.95
CA ARG A 150 -8.02 14.12 -7.27
C ARG A 150 -9.06 13.51 -6.33
N LYS A 151 -9.05 13.87 -5.04
CA LYS A 151 -10.05 13.42 -4.06
C LYS A 151 -11.46 13.96 -4.35
N GLU A 152 -11.55 15.09 -5.05
CA GLU A 152 -12.82 15.73 -5.39
C GLU A 152 -13.49 15.10 -6.63
N LEU A 153 -12.74 14.33 -7.44
CA LEU A 153 -13.22 13.73 -8.70
C LEU A 153 -14.49 12.91 -8.52
N LYS A 154 -14.56 12.06 -7.48
CA LYS A 154 -15.73 11.21 -7.24
C LYS A 154 -17.00 12.03 -7.01
N ALA A 155 -16.92 13.07 -6.18
CA ALA A 155 -18.07 13.93 -5.89
C ALA A 155 -18.51 14.73 -7.13
N ILE A 156 -17.56 15.13 -7.97
CA ILE A 156 -17.84 15.80 -9.25
C ILE A 156 -18.52 14.83 -10.22
N GLU A 157 -18.00 13.61 -10.36
CA GLU A 157 -18.59 12.56 -11.21
C GLU A 157 -20.01 12.21 -10.76
N GLU A 158 -20.24 12.03 -9.47
CA GLU A 158 -21.58 11.72 -8.91
C GLU A 158 -22.59 12.83 -9.18
N LYS A 159 -22.15 14.10 -9.21
CA LYS A 159 -23.03 15.26 -9.37
C LYS A 159 -23.27 15.67 -10.82
N TYR A 160 -22.24 15.62 -11.66
CA TYR A 160 -22.26 16.17 -13.01
C TYR A 160 -22.06 15.11 -14.10
N GLY A 161 -21.53 13.94 -13.74
CA GLY A 161 -21.17 12.87 -14.67
C GLY A 161 -19.72 12.97 -15.15
N TYR A 162 -19.19 11.83 -15.58
CA TYR A 162 -17.78 11.66 -15.99
C TYR A 162 -17.40 12.50 -17.23
N GLU A 163 -18.30 12.65 -18.20
CA GLU A 163 -18.05 13.39 -19.45
C GLU A 163 -18.44 14.89 -19.35
N SER A 164 -18.72 15.39 -18.14
CA SER A 164 -19.20 16.76 -17.93
C SER A 164 -18.14 17.82 -18.22
N GLU A 165 -18.59 19.06 -18.44
CA GLU A 165 -17.69 20.21 -18.54
C GLU A 165 -16.97 20.46 -17.21
N GLU A 166 -17.66 20.28 -16.09
CA GLU A 166 -17.11 20.37 -14.75
C GLU A 166 -15.96 19.38 -14.54
N MET A 167 -16.13 18.12 -14.96
CA MET A 167 -15.07 17.12 -14.88
C MET A 167 -13.85 17.52 -15.71
N ARG A 168 -14.07 17.98 -16.96
CA ARG A 168 -12.97 18.43 -17.84
C ARG A 168 -12.24 19.65 -17.25
N ASN A 169 -12.97 20.64 -16.76
CA ASN A 169 -12.39 21.83 -16.12
C ASN A 169 -11.60 21.45 -14.86
N HIS A 170 -12.07 20.47 -14.10
CA HIS A 170 -11.36 19.98 -12.92
C HIS A 170 -10.05 19.26 -13.27
N TRP A 171 -10.06 18.46 -14.35
CA TRP A 171 -8.83 17.85 -14.87
C TRP A 171 -7.81 18.88 -15.36
N ASN A 172 -8.25 20.02 -15.91
CA ASN A 172 -7.33 21.11 -16.27
C ASN A 172 -6.59 21.65 -15.03
N ILE A 173 -7.29 21.80 -13.90
CA ILE A 173 -6.66 22.19 -12.62
C ILE A 173 -5.65 21.14 -12.16
N ILE A 174 -6.01 19.85 -12.24
CA ILE A 174 -5.11 18.74 -11.91
C ILE A 174 -3.84 18.81 -12.77
N HIS A 175 -3.97 18.97 -14.09
CA HIS A 175 -2.83 19.04 -15.00
C HIS A 175 -1.92 20.25 -14.75
N GLU A 176 -2.49 21.40 -14.38
CA GLU A 176 -1.71 22.57 -13.96
C GLU A 176 -0.88 22.25 -12.72
N LYS A 177 -1.50 21.64 -11.69
CA LYS A 177 -0.81 21.25 -10.46
C LYS A 177 0.26 20.18 -10.70
N ASP A 178 -0.03 19.19 -11.52
CA ASP A 178 0.92 18.16 -11.92
C ASP A 178 2.16 18.78 -12.57
N SER A 179 1.98 19.76 -13.47
CA SER A 179 3.09 20.44 -14.16
C SER A 179 3.98 21.22 -13.18
N ILE A 180 3.38 21.96 -12.24
CA ILE A 180 4.13 22.71 -11.22
C ILE A 180 4.87 21.76 -10.27
N ASN A 181 4.20 20.69 -9.84
CA ASN A 181 4.78 19.69 -8.95
C ASN A 181 5.92 18.92 -9.61
N LEU A 182 5.78 18.63 -10.90
CA LEU A 182 6.81 17.95 -11.67
C LEU A 182 8.11 18.76 -11.77
N ILE A 183 8.03 20.09 -11.89
CA ILE A 183 9.23 20.95 -11.87
C ILE A 183 9.98 20.76 -10.54
N LYS A 184 9.26 20.88 -9.41
CA LYS A 184 9.86 20.73 -8.06
C LYS A 184 10.49 19.35 -7.88
N VAL A 185 9.75 18.29 -8.20
CA VAL A 185 10.22 16.90 -8.01
C VAL A 185 11.36 16.56 -8.97
N SER A 186 11.30 17.01 -10.22
CA SER A 186 12.38 16.79 -11.18
C SER A 186 13.69 17.43 -10.72
N THR A 187 13.66 18.66 -10.22
CA THR A 187 14.85 19.31 -9.64
C THR A 187 15.44 18.48 -8.51
N ILE A 188 14.61 17.99 -7.58
CA ILE A 188 15.07 17.14 -6.47
C ILE A 188 15.72 15.85 -7.00
N LEU A 189 15.06 15.16 -7.92
CA LEU A 189 15.55 13.89 -8.47
C LEU A 189 16.83 14.07 -9.31
N ASP A 190 16.92 15.14 -10.09
CA ASP A 190 18.09 15.44 -10.93
C ASP A 190 19.31 15.83 -10.09
N GLU A 191 19.12 16.56 -8.99
CA GLU A 191 20.22 17.02 -8.13
C GLU A 191 20.63 16.00 -7.06
N ARG A 192 19.67 15.28 -6.50
CA ARG A 192 19.85 14.47 -5.28
C ARG A 192 19.50 12.99 -5.46
N GLY A 193 18.97 12.61 -6.61
CA GLY A 193 18.45 11.27 -6.85
C GLY A 193 17.23 10.94 -5.99
N TRP A 194 16.93 9.65 -5.90
CA TRP A 194 15.80 9.16 -5.10
C TRP A 194 16.19 9.01 -3.62
N LEU A 195 15.86 10.02 -2.82
CA LEU A 195 16.14 10.04 -1.39
C LEU A 195 15.34 8.98 -0.61
N SER A 196 15.94 8.41 0.42
CA SER A 196 15.32 7.40 1.29
C SER A 196 14.30 8.02 2.24
N ALA A 197 13.42 7.18 2.77
CA ALA A 197 12.46 7.59 3.80
C ALA A 197 13.14 8.12 5.08
N ASP A 198 14.41 7.79 5.34
CA ASP A 198 15.17 8.31 6.49
C ASP A 198 15.53 9.80 6.36
N ILE A 199 15.44 10.37 5.15
CA ILE A 199 15.73 11.78 4.88
C ILE A 199 14.45 12.58 4.63
N ILE A 200 13.48 11.99 3.91
CA ILE A 200 12.27 12.69 3.45
C ILE A 200 10.96 12.08 3.99
N GLY A 201 11.05 11.08 4.86
CA GLY A 201 9.90 10.34 5.35
C GLY A 201 9.24 9.45 4.30
N ASN A 202 8.38 8.55 4.79
CA ASN A 202 7.58 7.69 3.92
C ASN A 202 6.64 8.49 3.00
N GLN A 203 6.07 9.60 3.50
CA GLN A 203 5.19 10.46 2.71
C GLN A 203 5.96 11.19 1.62
N GLY A 204 7.13 11.77 1.91
CA GLY A 204 7.96 12.40 0.90
C GLY A 204 8.37 11.42 -0.20
N ASN A 205 8.77 10.20 0.17
CA ASN A 205 9.10 9.16 -0.81
C ASN A 205 7.92 8.78 -1.71
N ASN A 206 6.72 8.64 -1.12
CA ASN A 206 5.49 8.40 -1.88
C ASN A 206 5.13 9.60 -2.79
N THR A 207 5.42 10.81 -2.34
CA THR A 207 5.21 12.04 -3.13
C THR A 207 6.08 12.06 -4.38
N LEU A 208 7.37 11.73 -4.26
CA LEU A 208 8.25 11.57 -5.43
C LEU A 208 7.65 10.59 -6.44
N PHE A 209 7.21 9.43 -5.96
CA PHE A 209 6.55 8.43 -6.81
C PHE A 209 5.28 8.98 -7.48
N LEU A 210 4.34 9.57 -6.74
CA LEU A 210 3.05 10.01 -7.29
C LEU A 210 3.22 11.05 -8.40
N VAL A 211 4.11 12.02 -8.19
CA VAL A 211 4.36 13.04 -9.22
C VAL A 211 4.93 12.43 -10.49
N ILE A 212 5.86 11.47 -10.39
CA ILE A 212 6.36 10.75 -11.57
C ILE A 212 5.27 9.85 -12.18
N GLN A 213 4.48 9.15 -11.37
CA GLN A 213 3.36 8.33 -11.82
C GLN A 213 2.33 9.13 -12.64
N HIS A 214 2.11 10.40 -12.30
CA HIS A 214 1.16 11.27 -12.98
C HIS A 214 1.75 12.01 -14.19
N SER A 215 3.08 12.06 -14.32
CA SER A 215 3.77 12.74 -15.42
C SER A 215 3.57 12.09 -16.80
N ASP A 216 4.11 12.73 -17.84
CA ASP A 216 4.10 12.20 -19.21
C ASP A 216 5.02 10.97 -19.38
N LEU A 217 4.89 10.26 -20.50
CA LEU A 217 5.68 9.05 -20.75
C LEU A 217 7.20 9.33 -20.76
N PRO A 218 7.72 10.35 -21.46
CA PRO A 218 9.16 10.62 -21.46
C PRO A 218 9.73 10.84 -20.05
N THR A 219 9.02 11.56 -19.18
CA THR A 219 9.42 11.78 -17.79
C THR A 219 9.42 10.48 -17.00
N GLN A 220 8.38 9.66 -17.14
CA GLN A 220 8.31 8.34 -16.50
C GLN A 220 9.49 7.45 -16.92
N GLU A 221 9.81 7.42 -18.21
CA GLU A 221 10.93 6.65 -18.74
C GLU A 221 12.29 7.15 -18.21
N LYS A 222 12.45 8.48 -18.08
CA LYS A 222 13.66 9.10 -17.53
C LYS A 222 13.94 8.63 -16.09
N TYR A 223 12.92 8.65 -15.22
CA TYR A 223 13.12 8.36 -13.79
C TYR A 223 12.88 6.90 -13.39
N LEU A 224 12.25 6.08 -14.24
CA LEU A 224 12.01 4.67 -13.94
C LEU A 224 13.29 3.88 -13.58
N PRO A 225 14.43 4.00 -14.30
CA PRO A 225 15.67 3.35 -13.90
C PRO A 225 16.17 3.78 -12.50
N MET A 226 16.00 5.05 -12.16
CA MET A 226 16.36 5.58 -10.84
C MET A 226 15.48 4.98 -9.74
N MET A 227 14.17 4.87 -9.97
CA MET A 227 13.26 4.25 -9.01
C MET A 227 13.56 2.75 -8.82
N ARG A 228 13.89 2.02 -9.89
CA ARG A 228 14.32 0.62 -9.81
C ARG A 228 15.53 0.46 -8.89
N GLU A 229 16.51 1.34 -9.04
CA GLU A 229 17.70 1.34 -8.19
C GLU A 229 17.37 1.72 -6.74
N ALA A 230 16.46 2.68 -6.54
CA ALA A 230 15.99 3.06 -5.22
C ALA A 230 15.31 1.88 -4.49
N VAL A 231 14.46 1.10 -5.18
CA VAL A 231 13.83 -0.10 -4.60
C VAL A 231 14.89 -1.14 -4.23
N LYS A 232 15.87 -1.40 -5.10
CA LYS A 232 16.98 -2.33 -4.79
C LYS A 232 17.76 -1.93 -3.53
N LYS A 233 17.92 -0.63 -3.32
CA LYS A 233 18.57 -0.05 -2.13
C LYS A 233 17.66 0.03 -0.89
N GLY A 234 16.37 -0.33 -1.00
CA GLY A 234 15.39 -0.17 0.07
C GLY A 234 14.93 1.27 0.28
N ASN A 235 15.27 2.19 -0.63
CA ASN A 235 14.92 3.61 -0.54
C ASN A 235 13.52 3.92 -1.08
N ALA A 236 12.90 3.01 -1.82
CA ALA A 236 11.54 3.16 -2.36
C ALA A 236 10.76 1.85 -2.21
N LYS A 237 9.42 1.92 -2.23
CA LYS A 237 8.56 0.74 -2.09
C LYS A 237 8.42 0.00 -3.43
N ALA A 238 8.54 -1.33 -3.39
CA ALA A 238 8.39 -2.18 -4.56
C ALA A 238 6.99 -2.09 -5.19
N ASN A 239 5.94 -1.96 -4.38
CA ASN A 239 4.58 -1.79 -4.89
C ASN A 239 4.39 -0.48 -5.68
N SER A 240 4.99 0.62 -5.25
CA SER A 240 5.01 1.88 -6.01
C SER A 240 5.72 1.71 -7.35
N LEU A 241 6.85 1.00 -7.38
CA LEU A 241 7.56 0.71 -8.63
C LEU A 241 6.72 -0.15 -9.57
N ALA A 242 6.04 -1.18 -9.06
CA ALA A 242 5.15 -2.03 -9.84
C ALA A 242 4.06 -1.22 -10.57
N LEU A 243 3.46 -0.23 -9.90
CA LEU A 243 2.48 0.67 -10.49
C LEU A 243 3.05 1.55 -11.62
N LEU A 244 4.30 1.98 -11.49
CA LEU A 244 4.98 2.78 -12.51
C LEU A 244 5.39 1.91 -13.71
N GLU A 245 5.88 0.70 -13.46
CA GLU A 245 6.23 -0.26 -14.50
C GLU A 245 5.02 -0.66 -15.34
N ASP A 246 3.90 -0.98 -14.71
CA ASP A 246 2.64 -1.27 -15.39
C ASP A 246 2.19 -0.10 -16.27
N ARG A 247 2.26 1.13 -15.74
CA ARG A 247 1.89 2.36 -16.47
C ARG A 247 2.78 2.60 -17.69
N VAL A 248 4.10 2.51 -17.52
CA VAL A 248 5.06 2.71 -18.62
C VAL A 248 4.91 1.61 -19.67
N ALA A 249 4.74 0.35 -19.26
CA ALA A 249 4.56 -0.77 -20.18
C ALA A 249 3.33 -0.58 -21.08
N LEU A 250 2.19 -0.19 -20.49
CA LEU A 250 0.96 0.07 -21.24
C LEU A 250 1.08 1.29 -22.15
N ARG A 251 1.70 2.38 -21.70
CA ARG A 251 1.92 3.59 -22.51
C ARG A 251 2.90 3.37 -23.68
N ARG A 252 3.77 2.35 -23.59
CA ARG A 252 4.61 1.87 -24.69
C ARG A 252 3.87 0.93 -25.67
N GLY A 253 2.58 0.70 -25.47
CA GLY A 253 1.78 -0.26 -26.25
C GLY A 253 2.01 -1.72 -25.88
N GLY A 254 2.69 -1.98 -24.76
CA GLY A 254 2.88 -3.31 -24.20
C GLY A 254 1.77 -3.72 -23.23
N LYS A 255 2.01 -4.81 -22.51
CA LYS A 255 1.13 -5.33 -21.45
C LYS A 255 1.71 -4.99 -20.08
N GLN A 256 0.83 -4.72 -19.11
CA GLN A 256 1.22 -4.57 -17.71
C GLN A 256 1.57 -5.92 -17.07
N ILE A 257 2.30 -5.90 -15.95
CA ILE A 257 2.85 -7.09 -15.28
C ILE A 257 1.97 -7.48 -14.07
N TYR A 258 1.49 -6.49 -13.33
CA TYR A 258 0.87 -6.68 -12.01
C TYR A 258 -0.65 -6.39 -12.00
N GLY A 259 -1.20 -5.87 -13.10
CA GLY A 259 -2.64 -5.60 -13.21
C GLY A 259 -3.06 -4.35 -12.43
N SER A 260 -2.16 -3.39 -12.25
CA SER A 260 -2.41 -2.20 -11.43
C SER A 260 -3.13 -1.07 -12.19
N GLN A 261 -3.30 -1.17 -13.51
CA GLN A 261 -3.99 -0.17 -14.31
C GLN A 261 -5.35 -0.73 -14.77
N VAL A 262 -6.40 -0.10 -14.29
CA VAL A 262 -7.81 -0.34 -14.65
C VAL A 262 -8.29 0.87 -15.44
N THR A 263 -9.13 0.65 -16.44
CA THR A 263 -9.79 1.74 -17.16
C THR A 263 -11.28 1.46 -17.25
N ARG A 264 -12.04 2.52 -17.54
CA ARG A 264 -13.45 2.40 -17.94
C ARG A 264 -13.52 2.37 -19.46
N ASP A 265 -14.35 1.48 -19.99
CA ASP A 265 -14.68 1.44 -21.40
C ASP A 265 -15.66 2.56 -21.75
N SER A 266 -15.35 3.37 -22.77
CA SER A 266 -16.17 4.53 -23.13
C SER A 266 -17.50 4.17 -23.79
N GLU A 267 -17.62 2.98 -24.37
CA GLU A 267 -18.82 2.53 -25.08
C GLU A 267 -19.81 1.87 -24.11
N THR A 268 -19.29 1.03 -23.20
CA THR A 268 -20.09 0.22 -22.27
C THR A 268 -20.17 0.80 -20.86
N ASN A 269 -19.30 1.75 -20.52
CA ASN A 269 -19.06 2.25 -19.15
C ASN A 269 -18.61 1.17 -18.14
N GLU A 270 -18.22 -0.02 -18.59
CA GLU A 270 -17.71 -1.07 -17.72
C GLU A 270 -16.23 -0.89 -17.42
N TYR A 271 -15.82 -1.22 -16.19
CA TYR A 271 -14.41 -1.25 -15.82
C TYR A 271 -13.75 -2.55 -16.25
N TYR A 272 -12.51 -2.46 -16.75
CA TYR A 272 -11.70 -3.62 -17.08
C TYR A 272 -10.21 -3.38 -16.77
N VAL A 273 -9.50 -4.48 -16.48
CA VAL A 273 -8.04 -4.47 -16.30
C VAL A 273 -7.39 -4.36 -17.67
N LEU A 274 -6.58 -3.33 -17.89
CA LEU A 274 -5.83 -3.15 -19.14
C LEU A 274 -4.94 -4.37 -19.46
N PRO A 275 -4.51 -4.58 -20.72
CA PRO A 275 -3.82 -5.80 -21.15
C PRO A 275 -2.69 -6.27 -20.22
N LEU A 276 -2.85 -7.47 -19.66
CA LEU A 276 -1.99 -8.05 -18.61
C LEU A 276 -1.14 -9.20 -19.15
N ILE A 277 0.14 -9.23 -18.76
CA ILE A 277 1.04 -10.36 -18.96
C ILE A 277 0.58 -11.49 -18.05
N ASP A 278 0.45 -12.70 -18.62
CA ASP A 278 0.20 -13.95 -17.88
C ASP A 278 -0.85 -13.81 -16.76
N PRO A 279 -2.15 -13.65 -17.11
CA PRO A 279 -3.23 -13.42 -16.15
C PRO A 279 -3.39 -14.54 -15.11
N ALA A 280 -2.96 -15.76 -15.42
CA ALA A 280 -3.09 -16.92 -14.55
C ALA A 280 -2.20 -16.85 -13.31
N ASN A 281 -1.00 -16.25 -13.41
CA ASN A 281 -0.04 -16.16 -12.31
C ASN A 281 0.16 -14.73 -11.77
N VAL A 282 -0.82 -13.84 -12.00
CA VAL A 282 -0.70 -12.43 -11.59
C VAL A 282 -0.54 -12.25 -10.08
N ASP A 283 -1.26 -13.04 -9.27
CA ASP A 283 -1.21 -12.90 -7.82
C ASP A 283 0.13 -13.33 -7.22
N THR A 284 0.84 -14.28 -7.84
CA THR A 284 2.22 -14.63 -7.47
C THR A 284 3.13 -13.42 -7.63
N ARG A 285 3.08 -12.75 -8.79
CA ARG A 285 3.89 -11.54 -9.04
C ARG A 285 3.50 -10.38 -8.14
N ARG A 286 2.20 -10.19 -7.88
CA ARG A 286 1.70 -9.15 -6.97
C ARG A 286 2.24 -9.35 -5.55
N ALA A 287 2.22 -10.59 -5.05
CA ALA A 287 2.74 -10.90 -3.72
C ALA A 287 4.25 -10.59 -3.58
N GLU A 288 5.06 -10.86 -4.61
CA GLU A 288 6.51 -10.59 -4.62
C GLU A 288 6.86 -9.10 -4.41
N VAL A 289 5.98 -8.19 -4.84
CA VAL A 289 6.16 -6.74 -4.71
C VAL A 289 5.33 -6.12 -3.58
N GLY A 290 4.66 -6.96 -2.78
CA GLY A 290 3.83 -6.51 -1.65
C GLY A 290 2.48 -5.91 -2.05
N LEU A 291 1.93 -6.30 -3.21
CA LEU A 291 0.56 -6.02 -3.60
C LEU A 291 -0.36 -7.16 -3.12
N GLY A 292 -1.58 -6.83 -2.70
CA GLY A 292 -2.62 -7.82 -2.40
C GLY A 292 -3.18 -8.48 -3.67
N PRO A 293 -4.03 -9.51 -3.54
CA PRO A 293 -4.64 -10.19 -4.69
C PRO A 293 -5.33 -9.23 -5.67
N LEU A 294 -5.32 -9.57 -6.96
CA LEU A 294 -5.94 -8.74 -7.99
C LEU A 294 -7.45 -8.67 -7.79
N SER A 295 -8.10 -9.77 -7.39
CA SER A 295 -9.53 -9.82 -7.07
C SER A 295 -9.93 -8.77 -6.03
N ASP A 296 -9.15 -8.66 -4.96
CA ASP A 296 -9.44 -7.73 -3.86
C ASP A 296 -9.27 -6.29 -4.34
N TYR A 297 -8.24 -6.02 -5.15
CA TYR A 297 -8.00 -4.71 -5.73
C TYR A 297 -9.12 -4.26 -6.67
N ILE A 298 -9.54 -5.12 -7.60
CA ILE A 298 -10.54 -4.74 -8.62
C ILE A 298 -11.97 -4.69 -8.06
N SER A 299 -12.21 -5.27 -6.88
CA SER A 299 -13.50 -5.18 -6.18
C SER A 299 -13.90 -3.73 -5.85
N ASN A 300 -12.93 -2.80 -5.77
CA ASN A 300 -13.19 -1.37 -5.62
C ASN A 300 -14.02 -0.77 -6.77
N TRP A 301 -14.04 -1.44 -7.93
CA TRP A 301 -14.85 -1.09 -9.10
C TRP A 301 -16.03 -2.04 -9.33
N GLY A 302 -16.37 -2.88 -8.33
CA GLY A 302 -17.44 -3.88 -8.45
C GLY A 302 -17.10 -5.05 -9.39
N MET A 303 -15.83 -5.22 -9.75
CA MET A 303 -15.39 -6.27 -10.66
C MET A 303 -15.09 -7.58 -9.93
N THR A 304 -15.15 -8.69 -10.67
CA THR A 304 -14.67 -10.02 -10.23
C THR A 304 -13.52 -10.48 -11.14
N TRP A 305 -12.63 -11.32 -10.60
CA TRP A 305 -11.47 -11.82 -11.34
C TRP A 305 -11.69 -13.26 -11.81
N ASN A 306 -11.59 -13.49 -13.12
CA ASN A 306 -11.53 -14.82 -13.72
C ASN A 306 -10.46 -14.82 -14.83
N ALA A 307 -9.35 -15.51 -14.61
CA ALA A 307 -8.23 -15.50 -15.54
C ALA A 307 -8.58 -16.11 -16.92
N GLU A 308 -9.40 -17.16 -16.96
CA GLU A 308 -9.82 -17.80 -18.22
C GLU A 308 -10.72 -16.92 -19.06
N GLU A 309 -11.68 -16.24 -18.42
CA GLU A 309 -12.54 -15.27 -19.10
C GLU A 309 -11.73 -14.06 -19.56
N TYR A 310 -10.84 -13.56 -18.71
CA TYR A 310 -9.95 -12.45 -19.06
C TYR A 310 -9.08 -12.77 -20.27
N MET A 311 -8.47 -13.96 -20.32
CA MET A 311 -7.66 -14.40 -21.46
C MET A 311 -8.46 -14.47 -22.76
N ARG A 312 -9.76 -14.80 -22.71
CA ARG A 312 -10.65 -14.76 -23.89
C ARG A 312 -10.92 -13.33 -24.38
N LYS A 313 -11.02 -12.37 -23.46
CA LYS A 313 -11.25 -10.94 -23.78
C LYS A 313 -9.95 -10.17 -24.09
N LEU A 314 -8.78 -10.71 -23.74
CA LEU A 314 -7.50 -10.02 -23.91
C LEU A 314 -7.25 -9.49 -25.33
N PRO A 315 -7.53 -10.23 -26.44
CA PRO A 315 -7.35 -9.69 -27.78
C PRO A 315 -8.20 -8.44 -28.06
N GLU A 316 -9.40 -8.35 -27.49
CA GLU A 316 -10.27 -7.18 -27.58
C GLU A 316 -9.66 -5.99 -26.82
N TYR A 317 -9.17 -6.22 -25.60
CA TYR A 317 -8.51 -5.18 -24.79
C TYR A 317 -7.22 -4.67 -25.46
N GLU A 318 -6.44 -5.54 -26.08
CA GLU A 318 -5.26 -5.15 -26.87
C GLU A 318 -5.63 -4.33 -28.11
N ALA A 319 -6.76 -4.63 -28.75
CA ALA A 319 -7.25 -3.85 -29.89
C ALA A 319 -7.70 -2.44 -29.45
N LYS A 320 -8.34 -2.33 -28.28
CA LYS A 320 -8.76 -1.04 -27.69
C LYS A 320 -7.57 -0.15 -27.32
N GLN A 321 -6.46 -0.73 -26.86
CA GLN A 321 -5.24 0.02 -26.49
C GLN A 321 -4.52 0.66 -27.69
N LYS A 322 -4.72 0.14 -28.90
CA LYS A 322 -4.06 0.64 -30.13
C LYS A 322 -4.81 1.79 -30.81
N LYS A 323 -6.03 2.11 -30.36
CA LYS A 323 -6.84 3.22 -30.86
C LYS A 323 -6.50 4.51 -30.13
#